data_AF-A0A961LZA5-F1
#
_entry.id   AF-A0A961LZA5-F1
#
_cell.length_a   1.000
_cell.length_b   1.000
_cell.length_c   1.000
_cell.angle_alpha   90.00
_cell.angle_beta   90.00
_cell.angle_gamma   90.00
#
_symmetry.space_group_name_H-M   'P 1'
#
loop_
_entity.id
_entity.type
_entity.pdbx_description
1 polymer ?
#
loop_
_entity_poly.entity_id
_entity_poly.type
_entity_poly.pdbx_seq_one_letter_code
_entity_poly.pdbx_strand_id
1 'polypeptide(L)'
;MVKRNLAIAATAVGLGLAAPAIAASQDEINATLSADTEIWQGLFALAVGDQIRTHCDSIDVRTIRTTGFVYSLYNRARDYGYSRAEIRAFQTADSTEARMRAEVQAYFALHGVREGAPETYCALGRSEIASGTQAGELLRAR
;
A
#
# COMPACT_ATOMS: atom_id res chain seq x y z
N MET A 1 79.65 3.68 -1.44
CA MET A 1 79.33 2.39 -2.07
C MET A 1 77.95 2.50 -2.71
N VAL A 2 77.90 2.34 -4.02
CA VAL A 2 76.72 2.47 -4.88
C VAL A 2 75.91 1.19 -4.84
N LYS A 3 74.57 1.30 -4.80
CA LYS A 3 73.67 0.41 -5.54
C LYS A 3 72.35 1.14 -5.84
N ARG A 4 72.22 1.58 -7.10
CA ARG A 4 70.95 1.83 -7.79
C ARG A 4 70.20 0.51 -7.90
N ASN A 5 68.86 0.55 -7.82
CA ASN A 5 67.99 -0.24 -8.68
C ASN A 5 66.65 0.47 -8.83
N LEU A 6 66.43 1.01 -10.04
CA LEU A 6 65.12 1.38 -10.55
C LEU A 6 64.31 0.09 -10.79
N ALA A 7 63.04 0.10 -10.40
CA ALA A 7 61.97 -0.51 -11.18
C ALA A 7 60.67 0.24 -10.89
N ILE A 8 60.35 1.19 -11.76
CA ILE A 8 59.01 1.75 -11.92
C ILE A 8 58.19 0.65 -12.59
N ALA A 9 57.21 0.09 -11.89
CA ALA A 9 56.13 -0.68 -12.49
C ALA A 9 54.84 0.08 -12.26
N ALA A 10 54.38 0.75 -13.32
CA ALA A 10 53.11 1.43 -13.39
C ALA A 10 51.98 0.39 -13.30
N THR A 11 51.22 0.38 -12.21
CA THR A 11 49.89 -0.21 -12.18
C THR A 11 48.86 0.90 -12.33
N ALA A 12 48.14 0.82 -13.44
CA ALA A 12 47.21 1.81 -13.92
C ALA A 12 46.07 2.09 -12.92
N VAL A 13 45.79 3.38 -12.78
CA VAL A 13 44.58 3.95 -12.19
C VAL A 13 43.37 3.44 -12.97
N GLY A 14 42.45 2.79 -12.24
CA GLY A 14 41.10 2.49 -12.67
C GLY A 14 40.13 2.74 -11.52
N LEU A 15 40.06 3.98 -11.03
CA LEU A 15 39.03 4.41 -10.09
C LEU A 15 37.70 4.50 -10.86
N GLY A 16 37.02 3.37 -11.00
CA GLY A 16 35.60 3.37 -11.35
C GLY A 16 34.83 3.98 -10.20
N LEU A 17 34.37 5.22 -10.37
CA LEU A 17 33.40 5.87 -9.49
C LEU A 17 32.07 5.10 -9.61
N ALA A 18 31.93 3.98 -8.92
CA ALA A 18 30.62 3.44 -8.60
C ALA A 18 29.99 4.41 -7.59
N ALA A 19 29.19 5.35 -8.09
CA ALA A 19 28.33 6.15 -7.20
C ALA A 19 27.49 5.16 -6.37
N PRO A 20 27.42 5.31 -5.04
CA PRO A 20 26.52 4.49 -4.25
C PRO A 20 25.10 4.74 -4.78
N ALA A 21 24.43 3.69 -5.23
CA ALA A 21 23.00 3.76 -5.48
C ALA A 21 22.35 4.11 -4.13
N ILE A 22 21.88 5.35 -3.99
CA ILE A 22 21.13 5.78 -2.81
C ILE A 22 19.81 5.02 -2.90
N ALA A 23 19.69 3.95 -2.13
CA ALA A 23 18.40 3.28 -1.94
C ALA A 23 17.46 4.28 -1.28
N ALA A 24 16.21 4.37 -1.79
CA ALA A 24 15.20 5.20 -1.17
C ALA A 24 14.99 4.76 0.28
N SER A 25 14.89 5.73 1.19
CA SER A 25 14.51 5.47 2.58
C SER A 25 13.07 4.95 2.65
N GLN A 26 12.73 4.23 3.72
CA GLN A 26 11.35 3.75 3.90
C GLN A 26 10.34 4.91 3.96
N ASP A 27 10.73 6.08 4.47
CA ASP A 27 9.87 7.26 4.51
C ASP A 27 9.58 7.80 3.10
N GLU A 28 10.58 7.83 2.21
CA GLU A 28 10.38 8.20 0.80
C GLU A 28 9.50 7.20 0.05
N ILE A 29 9.67 5.90 0.34
CA ILE A 29 8.82 4.83 -0.22
C ILE A 29 7.37 5.02 0.25
N ASN A 30 7.17 5.22 1.55
CA ASN A 30 5.83 5.44 2.13
C ASN A 30 5.18 6.69 1.54
N ALA A 31 5.93 7.78 1.37
CA ALA A 31 5.44 9.00 0.75
C ALA A 31 5.07 8.77 -0.72
N THR A 32 5.89 8.03 -1.48
CA THR A 32 5.64 7.71 -2.88
C THR A 32 4.38 6.86 -3.05
N LEU A 33 4.26 5.77 -2.30
CA LEU A 33 3.10 4.88 -2.38
C LEU A 33 1.81 5.52 -1.85
N SER A 34 1.91 6.42 -0.86
CA SER A 34 0.76 7.20 -0.37
C SER A 34 0.29 8.29 -1.32
N ALA A 35 1.18 8.77 -2.20
CA ALA A 35 0.86 9.79 -3.21
C ALA A 35 0.23 9.19 -4.47
N ASP A 36 0.45 7.90 -4.72
CA ASP A 36 -0.23 7.18 -5.79
C ASP A 36 -1.72 7.01 -5.44
N THR A 37 -2.57 7.68 -6.22
CA THR A 37 -4.02 7.68 -5.98
C THR A 37 -4.64 6.30 -6.17
N GLU A 38 -4.14 5.48 -7.10
CA GLU A 38 -4.68 4.14 -7.34
C GLU A 38 -4.39 3.22 -6.15
N ILE A 39 -3.15 3.27 -5.65
CA ILE A 39 -2.74 2.51 -4.46
C ILE A 39 -3.55 2.97 -3.24
N TRP A 40 -3.57 4.28 -2.99
CA TRP A 40 -4.21 4.82 -1.78
C TRP A 40 -5.72 4.59 -1.77
N GLN A 41 -6.42 4.91 -2.88
CA GLN A 41 -7.87 4.69 -2.98
C GLN A 41 -8.23 3.20 -3.01
N GLY A 42 -7.35 2.36 -3.54
CA GLY A 42 -7.53 0.91 -3.49
C GLY A 42 -7.42 0.35 -2.07
N LEU A 43 -6.43 0.79 -1.29
CA LEU A 43 -6.32 0.46 0.13
C LEU A 43 -7.54 0.96 0.93
N PHE A 44 -8.00 2.18 0.62
CA PHE A 44 -9.22 2.74 1.20
C PHE A 44 -10.45 1.86 0.92
N ALA A 45 -10.66 1.45 -0.33
CA ALA A 45 -11.78 0.59 -0.71
C ALA A 45 -11.71 -0.78 0.00
N LEU A 46 -10.51 -1.36 0.13
CA LEU A 46 -10.28 -2.58 0.90
C LEU A 46 -10.64 -2.40 2.37
N ALA A 47 -10.19 -1.30 2.99
CA ALA A 47 -10.46 -1.00 4.40
C ALA A 47 -11.96 -0.77 4.67
N VAL A 48 -12.64 -0.01 3.82
CA VAL A 48 -14.10 0.18 3.88
C VAL A 48 -14.82 -1.16 3.78
N GLY A 49 -14.48 -1.96 2.77
CA GLY A 49 -15.10 -3.27 2.56
C GLY A 49 -14.86 -4.23 3.73
N ASP A 50 -13.64 -4.23 4.28
CA ASP A 50 -13.25 -5.07 5.41
C ASP A 50 -14.03 -4.73 6.70
N GLN A 51 -14.18 -3.45 6.99
CA GLN A 51 -14.95 -3.00 8.15
C GLN A 51 -16.45 -3.31 7.99
N ILE A 52 -17.01 -3.11 6.80
CA ILE A 52 -18.42 -3.43 6.51
C ILE A 52 -18.69 -4.92 6.74
N ARG A 53 -17.91 -5.83 6.13
CA ARG A 53 -18.11 -7.28 6.29
C ARG A 53 -17.85 -7.76 7.73
N THR A 54 -17.00 -7.06 8.48
CA THR A 54 -16.67 -7.41 9.88
C THR A 54 -17.82 -7.09 10.82
N HIS A 55 -18.59 -6.03 10.53
CA HIS A 55 -19.70 -5.58 11.37
C HIS A 55 -21.08 -5.92 10.79
N CYS A 56 -21.17 -6.56 9.62
CA CYS A 56 -22.42 -6.91 8.97
C CYS A 56 -22.48 -8.39 8.57
N ASP A 57 -23.28 -9.19 9.29
CA ASP A 57 -23.39 -10.64 9.07
C ASP A 57 -24.05 -11.05 7.73
N SER A 58 -24.76 -10.11 7.08
CA SER A 58 -25.45 -10.31 5.81
C SER A 58 -24.63 -9.94 4.57
N ILE A 59 -23.38 -9.49 4.75
CA ILE A 59 -22.48 -9.09 3.65
C ILE A 59 -21.16 -9.86 3.76
N ASP A 60 -20.77 -10.50 2.66
CA ASP A 60 -19.49 -11.21 2.55
C ASP A 60 -18.57 -10.54 1.52
N VAL A 61 -17.27 -10.83 1.64
CA VAL A 61 -16.28 -10.48 0.62
C VAL A 61 -16.41 -11.38 -0.62
N ARG A 62 -16.23 -10.81 -1.80
CA ARG A 62 -15.99 -11.56 -3.04
C ARG A 62 -14.52 -11.97 -3.10
N THR A 63 -14.16 -13.05 -2.43
CA THR A 63 -12.76 -13.47 -2.23
C THR A 63 -11.93 -13.47 -3.52
N ILE A 64 -12.43 -14.08 -4.60
CA ILE A 64 -11.69 -14.15 -5.87
C ILE A 64 -11.43 -12.75 -6.43
N ARG A 65 -12.44 -11.88 -6.43
CA ARG A 65 -12.34 -10.51 -6.95
C ARG A 65 -11.42 -9.65 -6.08
N THR A 66 -11.55 -9.78 -4.77
CA THR A 66 -10.75 -9.04 -3.78
C THR A 66 -9.28 -9.45 -3.85
N THR A 67 -9.00 -10.74 -3.95
CA THR A 67 -7.63 -11.24 -4.15
C THR A 67 -7.03 -10.69 -5.44
N GLY A 68 -7.77 -10.71 -6.55
CA GLY A 68 -7.31 -10.11 -7.81
C GLY A 68 -7.00 -8.61 -7.68
N PHE A 69 -7.84 -7.87 -6.97
CA PHE A 69 -7.65 -6.44 -6.72
C PHE A 69 -6.44 -6.16 -5.81
N VAL A 70 -6.24 -6.92 -4.74
CA VAL A 70 -5.03 -6.82 -3.90
C VAL A 70 -3.76 -7.07 -4.73
N TYR A 71 -3.79 -8.07 -5.63
CA TYR A 71 -2.66 -8.31 -6.53
C TYR A 71 -2.42 -7.17 -7.52
N SER A 72 -3.47 -6.49 -8.03
CA SER A 72 -3.27 -5.35 -8.91
C SER A 72 -2.61 -4.17 -8.18
N LEU A 73 -3.05 -3.86 -6.96
CA LEU A 73 -2.42 -2.81 -6.13
C LEU A 73 -0.97 -3.16 -5.79
N TYR A 74 -0.72 -4.42 -5.44
CA TYR A 74 0.63 -4.90 -5.19
C TYR A 74 1.52 -4.78 -6.44
N ASN A 75 1.03 -5.15 -7.62
CA ASN A 75 1.79 -5.00 -8.87
C ASN A 75 2.06 -3.53 -9.19
N ARG A 76 1.07 -2.65 -9.01
CA ARG A 76 1.26 -1.20 -9.16
C ARG A 76 2.35 -0.65 -8.24
N ALA A 77 2.38 -1.09 -6.98
CA ALA A 77 3.46 -0.73 -6.05
C ALA A 77 4.82 -1.29 -6.49
N ARG A 78 4.84 -2.48 -7.11
CA ARG A 78 6.06 -3.10 -7.67
C ARG A 78 6.59 -2.37 -8.90
N ASP A 79 5.76 -1.66 -9.65
CA ASP A 79 6.19 -0.89 -10.83
C ASP A 79 7.13 0.28 -10.45
N TYR A 80 7.09 0.74 -9.20
CA TYR A 80 8.07 1.67 -8.63
C TYR A 80 9.44 1.04 -8.31
N GLY A 81 9.57 -0.28 -8.45
CA GLY A 81 10.79 -1.04 -8.15
C GLY A 81 10.89 -1.55 -6.70
N TYR A 82 10.00 -1.13 -5.80
CA TYR A 82 10.06 -1.46 -4.36
C TYR A 82 9.77 -2.92 -4.06
N SER A 83 10.63 -3.58 -3.30
CA SER A 83 10.52 -4.98 -2.87
C SER A 83 9.23 -5.28 -2.09
N ARG A 84 8.91 -6.59 -1.97
CA ARG A 84 7.82 -7.08 -1.11
C ARG A 84 7.92 -6.58 0.34
N ALA A 85 9.13 -6.52 0.87
CA ALA A 85 9.36 -6.11 2.25
C ALA A 85 9.05 -4.62 2.42
N GLU A 86 9.50 -3.79 1.48
CA GLU A 86 9.26 -2.34 1.49
C GLU A 86 7.77 -2.01 1.30
N ILE A 87 7.07 -2.70 0.40
CA ILE A 87 5.62 -2.54 0.22
C ILE A 87 4.83 -3.01 1.45
N ARG A 88 5.29 -4.06 2.14
CA ARG A 88 4.68 -4.51 3.40
C ARG A 88 4.94 -3.49 4.51
N ALA A 89 6.16 -2.98 4.62
CA ALA A 89 6.51 -1.96 5.60
C ALA A 89 5.68 -0.67 5.41
N PHE A 90 5.37 -0.30 4.17
CA PHE A 90 4.42 0.76 3.87
C PHE A 90 3.02 0.49 4.40
N GLN A 91 2.46 -0.70 4.12
CA GLN A 91 1.10 -1.06 4.54
C GLN A 91 0.95 -1.11 6.07
N THR A 92 1.99 -1.51 6.80
CA THR A 92 1.98 -1.64 8.27
C THR A 92 2.67 -0.46 8.96
N ALA A 93 2.95 0.63 8.27
CA ALA A 93 3.51 1.82 8.90
C ALA A 93 2.43 2.52 9.73
N ASP A 94 2.78 2.94 10.94
CA ASP A 94 1.86 3.66 11.84
C ASP A 94 1.24 4.90 11.17
N SER A 95 2.02 5.61 10.34
CA SER A 95 1.56 6.78 9.58
C SER A 95 0.50 6.41 8.55
N THR A 96 0.71 5.32 7.80
CA THR A 96 -0.24 4.78 6.83
C THR A 96 -1.52 4.33 7.53
N GLU A 97 -1.41 3.54 8.60
CA GLU A 97 -2.57 3.04 9.35
C GLU A 97 -3.37 4.18 9.99
N ALA A 98 -2.70 5.15 10.61
CA ALA A 98 -3.36 6.27 11.27
C ALA A 98 -4.13 7.14 10.27
N ARG A 99 -3.52 7.45 9.13
CA ARG A 99 -4.17 8.22 8.07
C ARG A 99 -5.33 7.45 7.45
N MET A 100 -5.13 6.18 7.10
CA MET A 100 -6.18 5.33 6.52
C MET A 100 -7.37 5.19 7.49
N ARG A 101 -7.10 4.97 8.78
CA ARG A 101 -8.14 4.92 9.82
C ARG A 101 -8.92 6.24 9.89
N ALA A 102 -8.23 7.38 9.89
CA ALA A 102 -8.89 8.69 9.93
C ALA A 102 -9.80 8.91 8.71
N GLU A 103 -9.33 8.57 7.52
CA GLU A 103 -10.10 8.71 6.27
C GLU A 103 -11.33 7.79 6.25
N VAL A 104 -11.17 6.51 6.64
CA VAL A 104 -12.29 5.55 6.73
C VAL A 104 -13.32 5.99 7.77
N GLN A 105 -12.88 6.47 8.94
CA GLN A 105 -13.79 6.95 9.99
C GLN A 105 -14.55 8.20 9.55
N ALA A 106 -13.89 9.14 8.85
CA ALA A 106 -14.55 10.31 8.29
C ALA A 106 -15.61 9.89 7.25
N TYR A 107 -15.27 8.96 6.37
CA TYR A 107 -16.20 8.41 5.39
C TYR A 107 -17.40 7.71 6.04
N PHE A 108 -17.19 6.92 7.10
CA PHE A 108 -18.25 6.30 7.87
C PHE A 108 -19.17 7.30 8.56
N ALA A 109 -18.62 8.33 9.18
CA ALA A 109 -19.40 9.41 9.78
C ALA A 109 -20.28 10.12 8.72
N LEU A 110 -19.72 10.41 7.55
CA LEU A 110 -20.44 11.02 6.42
C LEU A 110 -21.61 10.15 5.92
N HIS A 111 -21.48 8.83 6.01
CA HIS A 111 -22.49 7.87 5.57
C HIS A 111 -23.40 7.36 6.69
N GLY A 112 -23.31 7.96 7.88
CA GLY A 112 -24.20 7.64 9.02
C GLY A 112 -23.91 6.30 9.70
N VAL A 113 -22.72 5.72 9.50
CA VAL A 113 -22.26 4.56 10.25
C VAL A 113 -22.02 4.94 11.70
N ARG A 114 -22.48 4.09 12.62
CA ARG A 114 -22.35 4.30 14.07
C ARG A 114 -21.72 3.07 14.71
N GLU A 115 -20.70 3.31 15.52
CA GLU A 115 -20.07 2.26 16.31
C GLU A 115 -21.10 1.56 17.20
N GLY A 116 -21.01 0.23 17.29
CA GLY A 116 -21.98 -0.58 18.03
C GLY A 116 -23.35 -0.74 17.35
N ALA A 117 -23.56 -0.22 16.14
CA ALA A 117 -24.80 -0.38 15.38
C ALA A 117 -24.56 -1.10 14.04
N PRO A 118 -24.44 -2.45 14.04
CA PRO A 118 -24.24 -3.30 12.86
C PRO A 118 -25.12 -2.94 11.64
N GLU A 119 -26.38 -2.60 11.88
CA GLU A 119 -27.34 -2.26 10.81
C GLU A 119 -26.90 -1.06 9.97
N THR A 120 -26.17 -0.11 10.56
CA THR A 120 -25.64 1.05 9.82
C THR A 120 -24.52 0.66 8.87
N TYR A 121 -23.65 -0.28 9.26
CA TYR A 121 -22.64 -0.87 8.38
C TYR A 121 -23.29 -1.66 7.26
N CYS A 122 -24.32 -2.45 7.57
CA CYS A 122 -25.07 -3.19 6.56
C CYS A 122 -25.78 -2.27 5.55
N ALA A 123 -26.36 -1.16 6.00
CA ALA A 123 -27.00 -0.19 5.13
C ALA A 123 -25.99 0.45 4.17
N LEU A 124 -24.83 0.87 4.67
CA LEU A 124 -23.74 1.38 3.83
C LEU A 124 -23.26 0.32 2.85
N GLY A 125 -22.99 -0.90 3.30
CA GLY A 125 -22.53 -1.99 2.43
C GLY A 125 -23.49 -2.29 1.28
N ARG A 126 -24.80 -2.29 1.52
CA ARG A 126 -25.81 -2.43 0.46
C ARG A 126 -25.78 -1.25 -0.51
N SER A 127 -25.60 -0.03 0.00
CA SER A 127 -25.45 1.19 -0.83
C SER A 127 -24.21 1.12 -1.73
N GLU A 128 -23.06 0.72 -1.18
CA GLU A 128 -21.82 0.54 -1.92
C GLU A 128 -21.97 -0.49 -3.05
N ILE A 129 -22.54 -1.67 -2.73
CA ILE A 129 -22.82 -2.73 -3.71
C ILE A 129 -23.75 -2.23 -4.82
N ALA A 130 -24.84 -1.54 -4.45
CA ALA A 130 -25.81 -1.04 -5.42
C ALA A 130 -25.24 0.06 -6.32
N SER A 131 -24.34 0.89 -5.78
CA SER A 131 -23.71 2.00 -6.50
C SER A 131 -22.51 1.55 -7.36
N GLY A 132 -22.07 0.29 -7.22
CA GLY A 132 -20.91 -0.23 -7.95
C GLY A 132 -19.62 0.50 -7.59
N THR A 133 -19.50 1.00 -6.37
CA THR A 133 -18.26 1.63 -5.89
C THR A 133 -17.15 0.59 -5.82
N GLN A 134 -15.89 1.02 -5.77
CA GLN A 134 -14.79 0.06 -5.67
C GLN A 134 -14.93 -0.86 -4.45
N ALA A 135 -15.36 -0.35 -3.29
CA ALA A 135 -15.63 -1.19 -2.11
C ALA A 135 -16.83 -2.13 -2.34
N GLY A 136 -17.91 -1.64 -2.93
CA GLY A 136 -19.09 -2.43 -3.28
C GLY A 136 -18.81 -3.57 -4.24
N GLU A 137 -17.92 -3.35 -5.22
CA GLU A 137 -17.47 -4.39 -6.14
C GLU A 137 -16.72 -5.53 -5.45
N LEU A 138 -16.08 -5.26 -4.30
CA LEU A 138 -15.40 -6.26 -3.49
C LEU A 138 -16.36 -7.03 -2.57
N LEU A 139 -17.60 -6.58 -2.44
CA LEU A 139 -18.60 -7.11 -1.53
C LEU A 139 -19.75 -7.82 -2.27
N ARG A 140 -20.48 -8.65 -1.53
CA ARG A 140 -21.75 -9.25 -1.97
C ARG A 140 -22.68 -9.40 -0.78
N ALA A 141 -23.98 -9.29 -1.04
CA ALA A 141 -24.97 -9.80 -0.10
C ALA A 141 -24.83 -11.33 -0.01
N ARG A 142 -25.12 -11.86 1.19
CA ARG A 142 -25.20 -13.31 1.44
C ARG A 142 -26.39 -13.94 0.73
#